data_AF-A0A4Y7PKT0-F1
#
_entry.id   AF-A0A4Y7PKT0-F1
#
_cell.length_a   1.000
_cell.length_b   1.000
_cell.length_c   1.000
_cell.angle_alpha   90.00
_cell.angle_beta   90.00
_cell.angle_gamma   90.00
#
_symmetry.space_group_name_H-M   'P 1'
#
loop_
_entity.id
_entity.type
_entity.pdbx_description
1 polymer ?
#
loop_
_entity_poly.entity_id
_entity_poly.type
_entity_poly.pdbx_seq_one_letter_code
_entity_poly.pdbx_strand_id
1 'polypeptide(L)'
;PSNAQLLEYEHWLLMNVLRLDSVHVSNETIRAKRKYVVDCIEMEWTKLDNMKETEWYRQQKALTLDSQATTTTMKHWFAELICRPGVEEIMDKRRNMESSPERMEDIWDGEILRNFPGPNGEPFFAQEGRYAFSLCMDEFNPYHMKEAGKKVSVGAIYLVCLNLPPEMRYRFENVFLVGIVP
;
A
#
# COMPACT_ATOMS: atom_id res chain seq x y z
N PRO A 1 -17.71 -2.88 4.20
CA PRO A 1 -17.70 -3.32 5.62
C PRO A 1 -16.26 -3.33 6.14
N SER A 2 -16.00 -2.74 7.30
CA SER A 2 -14.65 -2.65 7.88
C SER A 2 -14.24 -3.99 8.50
N ASN A 3 -13.05 -4.48 8.19
CA ASN A 3 -12.46 -5.68 8.81
C ASN A 3 -12.07 -5.47 10.30
N ALA A 4 -12.35 -4.30 10.89
CA ALA A 4 -11.93 -3.94 12.24
C ALA A 4 -12.35 -4.97 13.31
N GLN A 5 -13.57 -5.49 13.23
CA GLN A 5 -14.09 -6.47 14.21
C GLN A 5 -13.31 -7.80 14.20
N LEU A 6 -12.86 -8.25 13.01
CA LEU A 6 -12.04 -9.46 12.88
C LEU A 6 -10.63 -9.24 13.47
N LEU A 7 -10.06 -8.06 13.24
CA LEU A 7 -8.74 -7.70 13.77
C LEU A 7 -8.76 -7.51 15.29
N GLU A 8 -9.82 -6.91 15.83
CA GLU A 8 -10.03 -6.78 17.27
C GLU A 8 -10.17 -8.16 17.94
N TYR A 9 -10.88 -9.10 17.31
CA TYR A 9 -11.03 -10.45 17.82
C TYR A 9 -9.72 -11.26 17.75
N GLU A 10 -8.96 -11.13 16.64
CA GLU A 10 -7.61 -11.69 16.52
C GLU A 10 -6.69 -11.20 17.63
N HIS A 11 -6.68 -9.88 17.85
CA HIS A 11 -5.88 -9.26 18.88
C HIS A 11 -6.27 -9.78 20.27
N TRP A 12 -7.57 -9.92 20.53
CA TRP A 12 -8.07 -10.48 21.78
C TRP A 12 -7.58 -11.92 22.00
N LEU A 13 -7.64 -12.78 20.98
CA LEU A 13 -7.15 -14.16 21.08
C LEU A 13 -5.64 -14.20 21.40
N LEU A 14 -4.83 -13.42 20.68
CA LEU A 14 -3.38 -13.32 20.93
C LEU A 14 -3.07 -12.88 22.36
N MET A 15 -3.77 -11.86 22.85
CA MET A 15 -3.56 -11.34 24.21
C MET A 15 -3.95 -12.36 25.28
N ASN A 16 -4.96 -13.19 25.04
CA ASN A 16 -5.34 -14.24 25.98
C ASN A 16 -4.34 -15.40 26.01
N VAL A 17 -3.75 -15.79 24.87
CA VAL A 17 -2.65 -16.78 24.85
C VAL A 17 -1.46 -16.28 25.66
N LEU A 18 -1.02 -15.04 25.43
CA LEU A 18 0.10 -14.44 26.16
C LEU A 18 -0.17 -14.37 27.68
N ARG A 19 -1.39 -14.02 28.08
CA ARG A 19 -1.80 -14.04 29.49
C ARG A 19 -1.75 -15.44 30.07
N LEU A 20 -2.25 -16.45 29.37
CA LEU A 20 -2.20 -17.85 29.83
C LEU A 20 -0.78 -18.39 29.94
N ASP A 21 0.13 -17.96 29.06
CA ASP A 21 1.54 -18.32 29.14
C ASP A 21 2.23 -17.77 30.38
N SER A 22 1.79 -16.61 30.86
CA SER A 22 2.26 -16.01 32.11
C SER A 22 1.71 -16.68 33.38
N VAL A 23 0.70 -17.56 33.28
CA VAL A 23 0.11 -18.23 34.45
C VAL A 23 1.07 -19.30 34.99
N HIS A 24 1.48 -19.12 36.24
CA HIS A 24 2.31 -20.08 36.96
C HIS A 24 1.55 -21.39 37.21
N VAL A 25 2.15 -22.52 36.84
CA VAL A 25 1.56 -23.86 36.99
C VAL A 25 2.08 -24.48 38.27
N SER A 26 1.31 -24.39 39.35
CA SER A 26 1.70 -24.92 40.67
C SER A 26 1.19 -26.34 40.95
N ASN A 27 0.21 -26.83 40.20
CA ASN A 27 -0.32 -28.19 40.34
C ASN A 27 -0.92 -28.73 39.03
N GLU A 28 -1.21 -30.04 39.02
CA GLU A 28 -1.72 -30.75 37.85
C GLU A 28 -3.12 -30.28 37.42
N THR A 29 -3.95 -29.85 38.37
CA THR A 29 -5.27 -29.28 38.08
C THR A 29 -5.17 -27.97 37.29
N ILE A 30 -4.24 -27.09 37.66
CA ILE A 30 -3.98 -25.83 36.94
C ILE A 30 -3.37 -26.12 35.57
N ARG A 31 -2.48 -27.12 35.47
CA ARG A 31 -1.94 -27.59 34.18
C ARG A 31 -3.04 -28.04 33.24
N ALA A 32 -3.94 -28.90 33.72
CA ALA A 32 -5.06 -29.43 32.94
C ALA A 32 -6.03 -28.33 32.49
N LYS A 33 -6.37 -27.39 33.39
CA LYS A 33 -7.22 -26.24 33.05
C LYS A 33 -6.56 -25.29 32.05
N ARG A 34 -5.27 -24.98 32.21
CA ARG A 34 -4.51 -24.17 31.24
C ARG A 34 -4.51 -24.83 29.88
N LYS A 35 -4.22 -26.13 29.81
CA LYS A 35 -4.26 -26.89 28.55
C LYS A 35 -5.63 -26.82 27.89
N TYR A 36 -6.70 -27.06 28.65
CA TYR A 36 -8.06 -26.98 28.12
C TYR A 36 -8.37 -25.61 27.49
N VAL A 37 -7.99 -24.51 28.16
CA VAL A 37 -8.24 -23.16 27.63
C VAL A 37 -7.39 -22.89 26.38
N VAL A 38 -6.13 -23.36 26.34
CA VAL A 38 -5.29 -23.27 25.14
C VAL A 38 -5.93 -24.02 23.97
N ASP A 39 -6.37 -25.27 24.18
CA ASP A 39 -7.04 -26.07 23.15
C ASP A 39 -8.33 -25.36 22.65
N CYS A 40 -9.08 -24.67 23.53
CA CYS A 40 -10.23 -23.84 23.13
C CYS A 40 -9.82 -22.63 22.28
N ILE A 41 -8.74 -21.94 22.64
CA ILE A 41 -8.26 -20.77 21.88
C ILE A 41 -7.75 -21.20 20.50
N GLU A 42 -7.04 -22.33 20.40
CA GLU A 42 -6.60 -22.87 19.10
C GLU A 42 -7.80 -23.22 18.19
N MET A 43 -8.87 -23.76 18.76
CA MET A 43 -10.10 -24.02 18.01
C MET A 43 -10.76 -22.71 17.52
N GLU A 44 -10.82 -21.67 18.36
CA GLU A 44 -11.32 -20.35 17.94
C GLU A 44 -10.40 -19.67 16.92
N TRP A 45 -9.09 -19.85 17.04
CA TRP A 45 -8.12 -19.39 16.06
C TRP A 45 -8.38 -20.00 14.68
N THR A 46 -8.62 -21.31 14.64
CA THR A 46 -8.96 -22.03 13.41
C THR A 46 -10.26 -21.49 12.79
N LYS A 47 -11.26 -21.19 13.61
CA LYS A 47 -12.52 -20.58 13.13
C LYS A 47 -12.28 -19.19 12.55
N LEU A 48 -11.48 -18.36 13.22
CA LEU A 48 -11.14 -17.02 12.76
C LEU A 48 -10.41 -17.08 11.42
N ASP A 49 -9.45 -18.00 11.24
CA ASP A 49 -8.75 -18.18 9.98
C ASP A 49 -9.72 -18.57 8.85
N ASN A 50 -10.65 -19.48 9.10
CA ASN A 50 -11.69 -19.84 8.13
C ASN A 50 -12.61 -18.65 7.80
N MET A 51 -12.95 -17.81 8.78
CA MET A 51 -13.75 -16.59 8.57
C MET A 51 -13.00 -15.58 7.70
N LYS A 52 -11.71 -15.37 7.97
CA LYS A 52 -10.84 -14.51 7.15
C LYS A 52 -10.74 -15.04 5.72
N GLU A 53 -10.57 -16.34 5.53
CA GLU A 53 -10.51 -16.97 4.21
C GLU A 53 -11.84 -16.81 3.45
N THR A 54 -12.97 -16.99 4.15
CA THR A 54 -14.31 -16.79 3.56
C THR A 54 -14.53 -15.34 3.14
N GLU A 55 -14.19 -14.39 4.01
CA GLU A 55 -14.29 -12.96 3.69
C GLU A 55 -13.33 -12.55 2.58
N TRP A 56 -12.14 -13.16 2.52
CA TRP A 56 -11.20 -13.00 1.41
C TRP A 56 -11.83 -13.42 0.08
N TYR A 57 -12.37 -14.64 -0.02
CA TYR A 57 -13.05 -15.09 -1.24
C TYR A 57 -14.25 -14.23 -1.60
N ARG A 58 -15.00 -13.74 -0.61
CA ARG A 58 -16.12 -12.81 -0.82
C ARG A 58 -15.63 -11.50 -1.40
N GLN A 59 -14.59 -10.89 -0.83
CA GLN A 59 -14.00 -9.63 -1.31
C GLN A 59 -13.41 -9.81 -2.69
N GLN A 60 -12.70 -10.90 -2.94
CA GLN A 60 -12.18 -11.25 -4.25
C GLN A 60 -13.31 -11.39 -5.26
N LYS A 61 -14.40 -12.10 -4.93
CA LYS A 61 -15.55 -12.25 -5.83
C LYS A 61 -16.26 -10.91 -6.08
N ALA A 62 -16.40 -10.06 -5.06
CA ALA A 62 -16.95 -8.71 -5.21
C ALA A 62 -16.07 -7.85 -6.13
N LEU A 63 -14.74 -7.89 -5.93
CA LEU A 63 -13.77 -7.26 -6.82
C LEU A 63 -13.83 -7.86 -8.23
N THR A 64 -14.09 -9.16 -8.40
CA THR A 64 -14.16 -9.80 -9.72
C THR A 64 -15.48 -9.46 -10.46
N LEU A 65 -16.56 -9.29 -9.71
CA LEU A 65 -17.86 -8.82 -10.22
C LEU A 65 -17.79 -7.34 -10.60
N ASP A 66 -17.06 -6.54 -9.83
CA ASP A 66 -16.75 -5.15 -10.15
C ASP A 66 -15.70 -5.06 -11.29
N SER A 67 -14.79 -6.03 -11.41
CA SER A 67 -13.74 -6.11 -12.44
C SER A 67 -14.23 -6.59 -13.81
N GLN A 68 -15.54 -6.65 -14.06
CA GLN A 68 -16.00 -6.41 -15.43
C GLN A 68 -15.69 -4.95 -15.87
N ALA A 69 -15.35 -4.07 -14.93
CA ALA A 69 -14.48 -2.93 -15.14
C ALA A 69 -13.04 -3.42 -15.31
N THR A 70 -12.58 -3.36 -16.55
CA THR A 70 -11.19 -3.54 -17.02
C THR A 70 -10.15 -3.26 -15.95
N THR A 71 -9.13 -4.13 -15.81
CA THR A 71 -7.85 -3.79 -15.17
C THR A 71 -7.48 -2.40 -15.64
N THR A 72 -7.58 -1.38 -14.78
CA THR A 72 -7.37 0.00 -15.19
C THR A 72 -5.95 0.08 -15.72
N THR A 73 -5.81 0.13 -17.04
CA THR A 73 -4.49 0.25 -17.65
C THR A 73 -3.89 1.58 -17.23
N MET A 74 -2.56 1.70 -17.26
CA MET A 74 -1.91 2.99 -17.01
C MET A 74 -2.50 4.10 -17.89
N LYS A 75 -2.89 3.79 -19.14
CA LYS A 75 -3.56 4.73 -20.04
C LYS A 75 -4.91 5.20 -19.52
N HIS A 76 -5.73 4.29 -19.00
CA HIS A 76 -7.05 4.63 -18.45
C HIS A 76 -6.91 5.46 -17.18
N TRP A 77 -6.05 5.01 -16.25
CA TRP A 77 -5.77 5.75 -15.02
C TRP A 77 -5.24 7.15 -15.32
N PHE A 78 -4.31 7.27 -16.28
CA PHE A 78 -3.75 8.56 -16.64
C PHE A 78 -4.77 9.47 -17.32
N ALA A 79 -5.63 8.92 -18.19
CA ALA A 79 -6.74 9.65 -18.79
C ALA A 79 -7.71 10.18 -17.71
N GLU A 80 -8.07 9.34 -16.73
CA GLU A 80 -8.89 9.77 -15.58
C GLU A 80 -8.20 10.85 -14.74
N LEU A 81 -6.89 10.77 -14.57
CA LEU A 81 -6.11 11.75 -13.81
C LEU A 81 -6.14 13.13 -14.49
N ILE A 82 -5.85 13.20 -15.80
CA ILE A 82 -5.81 14.47 -16.54
C ILE A 82 -7.20 15.05 -16.80
N CYS A 83 -8.24 14.21 -16.90
CA CYS A 83 -9.62 14.68 -17.07
C CYS A 83 -10.22 15.28 -15.79
N ARG A 84 -9.52 15.23 -14.64
CA ARG A 84 -9.98 15.89 -13.41
C ARG A 84 -9.86 17.41 -13.57
N PRO A 85 -10.92 18.19 -13.26
CA PRO A 85 -10.88 19.64 -13.39
C PRO A 85 -9.70 20.27 -12.63
N GLY A 86 -8.90 21.10 -13.29
CA GLY A 86 -7.80 21.83 -12.69
C GLY A 86 -6.48 21.05 -12.57
N VAL A 87 -6.48 19.74 -12.84
CA VAL A 87 -5.29 18.89 -12.64
C VAL A 87 -4.22 19.14 -13.69
N GLU A 88 -4.60 19.27 -14.96
CA GLU A 88 -3.66 19.58 -16.04
C GLU A 88 -2.98 20.94 -15.81
N GLU A 89 -3.76 21.96 -15.43
CA GLU A 89 -3.21 23.29 -15.11
C GLU A 89 -2.28 23.26 -13.89
N ILE A 90 -2.54 22.40 -12.91
CA ILE A 90 -1.64 22.17 -11.77
C ILE A 90 -0.34 21.53 -12.24
N MET A 91 -0.41 20.52 -13.11
CA MET A 91 0.76 19.83 -13.64
C MET A 91 1.63 20.74 -14.51
N ASP A 92 1.03 21.62 -15.30
CA ASP A 92 1.73 22.55 -16.18
C ASP A 92 2.35 23.73 -15.42
N LYS A 93 1.79 24.13 -14.27
CA LYS A 93 2.38 25.20 -13.44
C LYS A 93 3.82 24.91 -13.06
N ARG A 94 4.21 23.64 -12.94
CA ARG A 94 5.59 23.27 -12.60
C ARG A 94 6.60 23.79 -13.64
N ARG A 95 6.23 23.88 -14.92
CA ARG A 95 7.08 24.46 -15.98
C ARG A 95 7.54 25.88 -15.64
N ASN A 96 6.68 26.65 -14.99
CA ASN A 96 6.92 28.07 -14.74
C ASN A 96 7.52 28.32 -13.34
N MET A 97 7.79 27.29 -12.55
CA MET A 97 8.41 27.43 -11.24
C MET A 97 9.92 27.62 -11.40
N GLU A 98 10.43 28.75 -10.92
CA GLU A 98 11.86 28.98 -10.81
C GLU A 98 12.44 28.15 -9.65
N SER A 99 13.55 27.46 -9.91
CA SER A 99 14.31 26.77 -8.87
C SER A 99 15.29 27.75 -8.21
N SER A 100 15.33 27.77 -6.87
CA SER A 100 16.37 28.48 -6.14
C SER A 100 17.70 27.71 -6.23
N PRO A 101 18.83 28.36 -6.56
CA PRO A 101 20.14 27.70 -6.53
C PRO A 101 20.61 27.37 -5.11
N GLU A 102 20.04 28.00 -4.08
CA GLU A 102 20.44 27.83 -2.68
C GLU A 102 19.68 26.70 -1.98
N ARG A 103 18.53 26.27 -2.52
CA ARG A 103 17.64 25.31 -1.87
C ARG A 103 16.89 24.47 -2.90
N MET A 104 17.03 23.15 -2.77
CA MET A 104 16.20 22.17 -3.46
C MET A 104 15.00 21.84 -2.58
N GLU A 105 13.79 22.11 -3.06
CA GLU A 105 12.54 21.81 -2.37
C GLU A 105 11.81 20.61 -3.00
N ASP A 106 12.10 20.34 -4.27
CA ASP A 106 11.47 19.28 -5.04
C ASP A 106 12.48 18.52 -5.93
N ILE A 107 12.14 17.31 -6.38
CA ILE A 107 12.92 16.51 -7.34
C ILE A 107 13.20 17.28 -8.64
N TRP A 108 12.29 18.17 -9.01
CA TRP A 108 12.39 19.03 -10.17
C TRP A 108 13.46 20.11 -10.07
N ASP A 109 13.96 20.41 -8.87
CA ASP A 109 15.11 21.31 -8.70
C ASP A 109 16.43 20.58 -9.00
N GLY A 110 16.37 19.26 -9.15
CA GLY A 110 17.49 18.41 -9.54
C GLY A 110 17.92 18.65 -10.99
N GLU A 111 19.23 18.59 -11.20
CA GLU A 111 19.85 18.86 -12.51
C GLU A 111 19.29 17.97 -13.63
N ILE A 112 19.04 16.69 -13.34
CA ILE A 112 18.60 15.70 -14.34
C ILE A 112 17.25 16.08 -14.94
N LEU A 113 16.25 16.41 -14.12
CA LEU A 113 14.91 16.76 -14.63
C LEU A 113 14.91 18.16 -15.25
N ARG A 114 15.64 19.11 -14.66
CA ARG A 114 15.74 20.49 -15.16
C ARG A 114 16.37 20.56 -16.55
N ASN A 115 17.43 19.78 -16.77
CA ASN A 115 18.23 19.81 -18.00
C ASN A 115 17.95 18.60 -18.90
N PHE A 116 16.87 17.84 -18.66
CA PHE A 116 16.57 16.65 -19.44
C PHE A 116 16.45 17.02 -20.93
N PRO A 117 17.28 16.48 -21.83
CA PRO A 117 17.35 16.97 -23.20
C PRO A 117 16.09 16.60 -23.98
N GLY A 118 15.44 17.61 -24.56
CA GLY A 118 14.37 17.42 -25.52
C GLY A 118 14.90 17.19 -26.94
N PRO A 119 14.02 16.75 -27.88
CA PRO A 119 14.42 16.47 -29.26
C PRO A 119 15.03 17.66 -30.02
N ASN A 120 14.73 18.89 -29.58
CA ASN A 120 15.15 20.12 -30.23
C ASN A 120 16.35 20.81 -29.53
N GLY A 121 16.96 20.15 -28.54
CA GLY A 121 18.03 20.74 -27.71
C GLY A 121 17.53 21.58 -26.52
N GLU A 122 16.24 21.93 -26.49
CA GLU A 122 15.59 22.59 -25.35
C GLU A 122 15.24 21.58 -24.24
N PRO A 123 15.12 22.01 -22.97
CA PRO A 123 14.68 21.15 -21.88
C PRO A 123 13.33 20.48 -22.18
N PHE A 124 13.26 19.17 -22.06
CA PHE A 124 12.10 18.36 -22.42
C PHE A 124 10.83 18.76 -21.67
N PHE A 125 10.95 19.08 -20.39
CA PHE A 125 9.82 19.47 -19.52
C PHE A 125 9.47 20.96 -19.60
N ALA A 126 10.12 21.73 -20.48
CA ALA A 126 9.75 23.12 -20.75
C ALA A 126 8.51 23.25 -21.66
N GLN A 127 7.88 22.15 -22.06
CA GLN A 127 6.68 22.14 -22.90
C GLN A 127 5.50 21.52 -22.14
N GLU A 128 4.29 21.95 -22.46
CA GLU A 128 3.04 21.36 -21.96
C GLU A 128 2.89 19.90 -22.42
N GLY A 129 2.16 19.10 -21.64
CA GLY A 129 1.91 17.69 -21.95
C GLY A 129 3.14 16.78 -21.77
N ARG A 130 4.17 17.24 -21.05
CA ARG A 130 5.40 16.50 -20.76
C ARG A 130 5.40 16.06 -19.31
N TYR A 131 5.16 14.77 -19.10
CA TYR A 131 4.95 14.21 -17.77
C TYR A 131 6.11 13.31 -17.34
N ALA A 132 6.57 13.49 -16.11
CA ALA A 132 7.52 12.60 -15.46
C ALA A 132 6.77 11.70 -14.47
N PHE A 133 7.15 10.43 -14.43
CA PHE A 133 6.60 9.46 -13.49
C PHE A 133 7.70 8.83 -12.66
N SER A 134 7.46 8.67 -11.37
CA SER A 134 8.28 7.84 -10.51
C SER A 134 7.69 6.44 -10.48
N LEU A 135 8.54 5.44 -10.72
CA LEU A 135 8.25 4.04 -10.45
C LEU A 135 8.84 3.71 -9.09
N CYS A 136 8.00 3.30 -8.17
CA CYS A 136 8.39 2.95 -6.82
C CYS A 136 8.04 1.50 -6.54
N MET A 137 8.87 0.83 -5.75
CA MET A 137 8.66 -0.54 -5.31
C MET A 137 8.87 -0.58 -3.80
N ASP A 138 7.89 -1.12 -3.08
CA ASP A 138 7.95 -1.31 -1.63
C ASP A 138 7.69 -2.77 -1.28
N GLU A 139 8.54 -3.34 -0.43
CA GLU A 139 8.50 -4.74 -0.02
C GLU A 139 8.13 -4.85 1.45
N PHE A 140 7.13 -5.68 1.76
CA PHE A 140 6.73 -5.96 3.12
C PHE A 140 6.55 -7.46 3.36
N ASN A 141 6.77 -7.90 4.61
CA ASN A 141 6.42 -9.27 5.00
C ASN A 141 4.93 -9.32 5.40
N PRO A 142 4.06 -10.02 4.64
CA PRO A 142 2.64 -10.07 4.94
C PRO A 142 2.33 -10.79 6.27
N TYR A 143 3.27 -11.58 6.80
CA TYR A 143 3.15 -12.27 8.08
C TYR A 143 3.80 -11.52 9.26
N HIS A 144 4.20 -10.26 9.04
CA HIS A 144 4.95 -9.41 9.96
C HIS A 144 6.40 -9.90 10.20
N MET A 145 7.27 -8.98 10.60
CA MET A 145 8.67 -9.29 10.94
C MET A 145 8.77 -9.91 12.33
N LYS A 146 8.56 -11.22 12.45
CA LYS A 146 8.90 -12.00 13.65
C LYS A 146 10.24 -12.72 13.41
N GLU A 147 11.17 -12.66 14.36
CA GLU A 147 12.50 -13.29 14.23
C GLU A 147 12.43 -14.80 13.97
N ALA A 148 11.41 -15.48 14.51
CA ALA A 148 11.12 -16.90 14.29
C ALA A 148 10.00 -17.15 13.24
N GLY A 149 9.56 -16.12 12.52
CA GLY A 149 8.46 -16.18 11.56
C GLY A 149 8.91 -16.62 10.15
N LYS A 150 7.93 -16.94 9.30
CA LYS A 150 8.17 -17.24 7.87
C LYS A 150 8.76 -16.00 7.20
N LYS A 151 9.87 -16.16 6.48
CA LYS A 151 10.46 -15.13 5.63
C LYS A 151 9.77 -15.16 4.27
N VAL A 152 8.71 -14.35 4.13
CA VAL A 152 8.00 -14.11 2.87
C VAL A 152 8.05 -12.60 2.63
N SER A 153 8.32 -12.19 1.39
CA SER A 153 8.27 -10.79 0.96
C SER A 153 7.18 -10.65 -0.09
N VAL A 154 6.40 -9.59 -0.02
CA VAL A 154 5.48 -9.18 -1.08
C VAL A 154 5.84 -7.75 -1.46
N GLY A 155 6.14 -7.55 -2.75
CA GLY A 155 6.47 -6.25 -3.31
C GLY A 155 5.26 -5.61 -4.00
N ALA A 156 4.96 -4.35 -3.70
CA ALA A 156 4.02 -3.54 -4.47
C ALA A 156 4.80 -2.58 -5.38
N ILE A 157 4.45 -2.56 -6.67
CA ILE A 157 5.02 -1.62 -7.65
C ILE A 157 3.95 -0.55 -7.94
N TYR A 158 4.29 0.71 -7.70
CA TYR A 158 3.39 1.84 -7.87
C TYR A 158 4.03 2.93 -8.75
N LEU A 159 3.17 3.69 -9.42
CA LEU A 159 3.55 4.75 -10.34
C LEU A 159 2.87 6.06 -9.92
N VAL A 160 3.65 7.14 -9.90
CA VAL A 160 3.22 8.45 -9.39
C VAL A 160 3.62 9.54 -10.38
N CYS A 161 2.69 10.45 -10.71
CA CYS A 161 2.98 11.58 -11.58
C CYS A 161 3.73 12.67 -10.80
N LEU A 162 4.99 12.94 -11.19
CA LEU A 162 5.84 13.93 -10.52
C LEU A 162 5.42 15.37 -10.81
N ASN A 163 4.67 15.62 -11.89
CA ASN A 163 4.17 16.96 -12.20
C ASN A 163 3.15 17.47 -11.18
N LEU A 164 2.51 16.58 -10.41
CA LEU A 164 1.70 16.99 -9.27
C LEU A 164 2.60 17.60 -8.18
N PRO A 165 2.09 18.56 -7.39
CA PRO A 165 2.82 19.10 -6.26
C PRO A 165 3.01 18.03 -5.17
N PRO A 166 4.06 18.13 -4.33
CA PRO A 166 4.43 17.10 -3.35
C PRO A 166 3.27 16.61 -2.47
N GLU A 167 2.40 17.51 -2.03
CA GLU A 167 1.22 17.23 -1.20
C GLU A 167 0.12 16.43 -1.91
N MET A 168 0.13 16.38 -3.24
CA MET A 168 -0.84 15.64 -4.06
C MET A 168 -0.32 14.30 -4.56
N ARG A 169 0.99 14.18 -4.83
CA ARG A 169 1.62 13.02 -5.50
C ARG A 169 1.21 11.67 -4.90
N TYR A 170 1.29 11.55 -3.58
CA TYR A 170 1.14 10.27 -2.88
C TYR A 170 -0.24 10.07 -2.26
N ARG A 171 -1.22 10.91 -2.60
CA ARG A 171 -2.62 10.65 -2.22
C ARG A 171 -3.11 9.41 -2.97
N PHE A 172 -3.85 8.53 -2.29
CA PHE A 172 -4.31 7.26 -2.88
C PHE A 172 -5.00 7.42 -4.25
N GLU A 173 -5.74 8.52 -4.45
CA GLU A 173 -6.42 8.85 -5.71
C GLU A 173 -5.47 9.20 -6.88
N ASN A 174 -4.19 9.48 -6.62
CA ASN A 174 -3.17 9.89 -7.58
C ASN A 174 -2.03 8.85 -7.73
N VAL A 175 -2.16 7.68 -7.09
CA VAL A 175 -1.18 6.59 -7.19
C VAL A 175 -1.76 5.48 -8.07
N PHE A 176 -0.97 5.01 -9.03
CA PHE A 176 -1.32 3.87 -9.87
C PHE A 176 -0.62 2.60 -9.37
N LEU A 177 -1.38 1.55 -9.02
CA LEU A 177 -0.81 0.24 -8.72
C LEU A 177 -0.47 -0.48 -10.03
N VAL A 178 0.81 -0.62 -10.32
CA VAL A 178 1.31 -1.30 -11.52
C VAL A 178 1.22 -2.82 -11.37
N GLY A 179 1.56 -3.34 -10.20
CA GLY A 179 1.54 -4.77 -9.95
C GLY A 179 2.00 -5.16 -8.55
N ILE A 180 1.84 -6.44 -8.25
CA ILE A 180 2.28 -7.07 -6.99
C ILE A 180 3.22 -8.22 -7.35
N VAL A 181 4.38 -8.27 -6.69
CA VAL A 181 5.41 -9.29 -6.83
C VAL A 181 5.36 -10.20 -5.58
N PRO A 182 5.05 -11.51 -5.74
CA PRO A 182 5.01 -12.48 -4.64
C PRO A 182 6.39 -12.97 -4.17
#